data_AF-A0AA36DR41-F1
#
_entry.id   AF-A0AA36DR41-F1
#
_cell.length_a   1.000
_cell.length_b   1.000
_cell.length_c   1.000
_cell.angle_alpha   90.00
_cell.angle_beta   90.00
_cell.angle_gamma   90.00
#
_symmetry.space_group_name_H-M   'P 1'
#
loop_
_entity.id
_entity.type
_entity.pdbx_description
1 polymer ?
#
loop_
_entity_poly.entity_id
_entity_poly.type
_entity_poly.pdbx_seq_one_letter_code
_entity_poly.pdbx_strand_id
1 'polypeptide(L)'
;MRPRTCSISLFADNAKMLKTEPIPCLRCGNIGSPSGSLPFSLHKVSSINRSFAGTNPGSRGDSSLELEAIAAVHELSFAVQSISVSEMLPRTPDLIFVNLTTIEEQPFCLELTHKGWRITSLRLDCMVGDFTRLELFTKYYDSLFSLMDTISPGYRARFGEKLALRLKMLENGDESGAAPCGSYASLPLSRDSSQCSFVSLPDVTPANPAKFNAKITLKC
;
A
#
# COMPACT_ATOMS: atom_id res chain seq x y z
N MET A 1 22.18 -40.58 31.06
CA MET A 1 22.26 -40.36 29.61
C MET A 1 23.00 -39.04 29.37
N ARG A 2 24.08 -39.08 28.58
CA ARG A 2 24.93 -37.92 28.23
C ARG A 2 24.35 -37.21 26.99
N PRO A 3 24.62 -35.92 26.78
CA PRO A 3 24.95 -35.42 25.45
C PRO A 3 26.45 -35.55 25.24
N ARG A 4 26.82 -36.17 24.11
CA ARG A 4 28.19 -36.30 23.63
C ARG A 4 28.60 -35.00 22.96
N THR A 5 29.74 -34.47 23.39
CA THR A 5 30.56 -33.53 22.64
C THR A 5 31.16 -34.25 21.42
N CYS A 6 31.20 -33.58 20.28
CA CYS A 6 32.13 -33.93 19.21
C CYS A 6 33.25 -32.89 19.20
N SER A 7 34.41 -33.36 19.63
CA SER A 7 35.69 -32.69 19.60
C SER A 7 36.23 -32.63 18.17
N ILE A 8 36.82 -31.51 17.77
CA ILE A 8 37.97 -31.51 16.85
C ILE A 8 39.17 -31.12 17.70
N SER A 9 40.11 -32.05 17.83
CA SER A 9 41.33 -31.92 18.64
C SER A 9 42.48 -31.36 17.81
N LEU A 10 43.16 -30.38 18.43
CA LEU A 10 44.59 -30.05 18.39
C LEU A 10 45.26 -29.75 17.03
N PHE A 11 45.84 -28.55 16.95
CA PHE A 11 47.30 -28.44 17.03
C PHE A 11 47.66 -27.35 18.05
N ALA A 12 48.61 -27.67 18.92
CA ALA A 12 49.20 -26.74 19.86
C ALA A 12 50.21 -25.86 19.12
N ASP A 13 50.22 -24.56 19.42
CA ASP A 13 51.49 -23.84 19.54
C ASP A 13 51.34 -22.69 20.53
N ASN A 14 52.31 -22.67 21.44
CA ASN A 14 52.36 -21.87 22.64
C ASN A 14 53.33 -20.72 22.37
N ALA A 15 52.87 -19.54 21.96
CA ALA A 15 53.72 -18.34 21.95
C ALA A 15 52.93 -17.03 21.76
N LYS A 16 53.09 -16.15 22.76
CA LYS A 16 52.98 -14.69 22.71
C LYS A 16 51.57 -14.10 22.52
N MET A 17 51.03 -13.60 23.63
CA MET A 17 50.08 -12.47 23.61
C MET A 17 50.70 -11.29 22.84
N LEU A 18 50.29 -11.09 21.59
CA LEU A 18 50.25 -9.74 21.04
C LEU A 18 48.93 -9.11 21.48
N LYS A 19 49.04 -7.98 22.18
CA LYS A 19 47.92 -7.07 22.41
C LYS A 19 47.42 -6.58 21.05
N THR A 20 46.23 -7.01 20.65
CA THR A 20 45.53 -6.44 19.51
C THR A 20 44.96 -5.10 19.94
N GLU A 21 45.64 -4.02 19.56
CA GLU A 21 45.09 -2.67 19.63
C GLU A 21 43.87 -2.56 18.71
N PRO A 22 42.79 -1.88 19.12
CA PRO A 22 41.60 -1.70 18.30
C PRO A 22 41.92 -0.82 17.08
N ILE A 23 41.51 -1.27 15.90
CA ILE A 23 41.65 -0.55 14.63
C ILE A 23 40.76 0.71 14.68
N PRO A 24 41.32 1.93 14.53
CA PRO A 24 40.52 3.15 14.55
C PRO A 24 39.74 3.33 13.24
N CYS A 25 38.47 3.72 13.36
CA CYS A 25 37.64 4.08 12.23
C CYS A 25 38.08 5.44 11.64
N LEU A 26 38.48 5.46 10.38
CA LEU A 26 38.97 6.65 9.66
C LEU A 26 37.86 7.64 9.24
N ARG A 27 36.64 7.55 9.80
CA ARG A 27 35.51 8.42 9.43
C ARG A 27 34.97 9.31 10.56
N CYS A 28 35.65 9.36 11.70
CA CYS A 28 35.25 10.23 12.82
C CYS A 28 36.42 11.16 13.18
N GLY A 29 36.65 12.19 12.37
CA GLY A 29 37.50 13.32 12.77
C GLY A 29 36.83 14.07 13.92
N ASN A 30 37.48 14.09 15.07
CA ASN A 30 37.03 14.72 16.30
C ASN A 30 37.09 16.26 16.18
N ILE A 31 36.01 16.98 16.56
CA ILE A 31 35.98 18.23 17.35
C ILE A 31 34.52 18.44 17.77
N GLY A 32 34.28 18.47 19.09
CA GLY A 32 33.01 18.91 19.68
C GLY A 32 32.19 17.79 20.31
N SER A 33 32.51 17.42 21.55
CA SER A 33 31.57 16.69 22.41
C SER A 33 30.36 17.56 22.72
N PRO A 34 29.11 17.07 22.61
CA PRO A 34 28.06 17.49 23.51
C PRO A 34 28.11 16.56 24.72
N SER A 35 28.40 17.14 25.88
CA SER A 35 28.12 16.52 27.17
C SER A 35 26.65 16.12 27.22
N GLY A 36 26.36 14.85 27.49
CA GLY A 36 24.98 14.38 27.60
C GLY A 36 24.90 12.87 27.61
N SER A 37 25.46 12.25 28.65
CA SER A 37 25.23 10.85 28.96
C SER A 37 23.76 10.62 29.32
N LEU A 38 22.97 10.11 28.38
CA LEU A 38 21.82 9.27 28.66
C LEU A 38 21.83 8.10 27.69
N PRO A 39 21.68 6.85 28.17
CA PRO A 39 21.47 5.72 27.27
C PRO A 39 20.14 5.98 26.55
N PHE A 40 20.19 6.27 25.25
CA PHE A 40 18.97 6.29 24.45
C PHE A 40 18.31 4.93 24.60
N SER A 41 17.15 4.90 25.26
CA SER A 41 16.34 3.69 25.38
C SER A 41 16.21 3.05 24.00
N LEU A 42 16.33 1.72 23.92
CA LEU A 42 16.07 0.96 22.70
C LEU A 42 14.74 1.38 22.03
N HIS A 43 13.75 1.82 22.82
CA HIS A 43 12.52 2.40 22.29
C HIS A 43 12.75 3.63 21.41
N LYS A 44 13.67 4.52 21.76
CA LYS A 44 13.95 5.76 21.02
C LYS A 44 14.71 5.49 19.73
N VAL A 45 15.68 4.56 19.76
CA VAL A 45 16.37 4.08 18.54
C VAL A 45 15.37 3.38 17.61
N SER A 46 14.51 2.52 18.17
CA SER A 46 13.47 1.83 17.42
C SER A 46 12.45 2.80 16.82
N SER A 47 12.08 3.87 17.54
CA SER A 47 11.19 4.93 17.03
C SER A 47 11.82 5.74 15.90
N ILE A 48 13.12 6.04 15.98
CA ILE A 48 13.84 6.75 14.92
C ILE A 48 13.96 5.86 13.67
N ASN A 49 14.29 4.59 13.82
CA ASN A 49 14.33 3.64 12.71
C ASN A 49 12.93 3.48 12.06
N ARG A 50 11.86 3.44 12.85
CA ARG A 50 10.47 3.46 12.35
C ARG A 50 10.13 4.75 11.59
N SER A 51 10.63 5.92 12.04
CA SER A 51 10.37 7.18 11.33
C SER A 51 11.09 7.29 9.99
N PHE A 52 12.27 6.65 9.84
CA PHE A 52 13.03 6.69 8.59
C PHE A 52 12.58 5.60 7.60
N ALA A 53 12.15 4.44 8.10
CA ALA A 53 11.59 3.37 7.28
C ALA A 53 10.10 3.56 6.95
N GLY A 54 9.44 4.57 7.54
CA GLY A 54 8.04 4.89 7.31
C GLY A 54 7.07 3.72 7.57
N THR A 55 7.43 2.83 8.49
CA THR A 55 6.64 1.64 8.86
C THR A 55 5.54 1.96 9.86
N ASN A 56 4.99 3.19 9.87
CA ASN A 56 3.84 3.53 10.70
C ASN A 56 2.56 3.22 9.89
N PRO A 57 1.83 2.14 10.19
CA PRO A 57 0.67 1.73 9.40
C PRO A 57 -0.54 2.69 9.51
N GLY A 58 -0.54 3.65 10.45
CA GLY A 58 -1.71 4.49 10.74
C GLY A 58 -1.58 5.98 10.41
N SER A 59 -0.48 6.46 9.83
CA SER A 59 -0.26 7.90 9.59
C SER A 59 0.18 8.26 8.17
N ARG A 60 0.30 7.26 7.29
CA ARG A 60 0.46 7.51 5.85
C ARG A 60 -0.95 7.66 5.30
N GLY A 61 -1.31 8.83 4.79
CA GLY A 61 -2.53 8.95 3.99
C GLY A 61 -2.46 7.91 2.86
N ASP A 62 -3.60 7.34 2.50
CA ASP A 62 -3.66 6.29 1.48
C ASP A 62 -3.01 6.80 0.18
N SER A 63 -1.95 6.13 -0.26
CA SER A 63 -1.29 6.43 -1.52
C SER A 63 -2.17 6.01 -2.70
N SER A 64 -1.92 6.59 -3.88
CA SER A 64 -2.68 6.25 -5.09
C SER A 64 -2.71 4.74 -5.37
N LEU A 65 -1.57 4.06 -5.20
CA LEU A 65 -1.48 2.62 -5.41
C LEU A 65 -2.18 1.81 -4.32
N GLU A 66 -2.24 2.31 -3.08
CA GLU A 66 -3.01 1.66 -2.03
C GLU A 66 -4.51 1.71 -2.32
N LEU A 67 -5.01 2.87 -2.74
CA LEU A 67 -6.40 3.02 -3.15
C LEU A 67 -6.72 2.14 -4.37
N GLU A 68 -5.83 2.07 -5.35
CA GLU A 68 -5.97 1.18 -6.50
C GLU A 68 -6.00 -0.29 -6.09
N ALA A 69 -5.09 -0.73 -5.23
CA ALA A 69 -5.07 -2.10 -4.73
C ALA A 69 -6.36 -2.46 -3.97
N ILE A 70 -6.85 -1.55 -3.13
CA ILE A 70 -8.11 -1.74 -2.36
C ILE A 70 -9.30 -1.83 -3.31
N ALA A 71 -9.39 -0.94 -4.30
CA ALA A 71 -10.44 -0.97 -5.31
C ALA A 71 -10.42 -2.29 -6.09
N ALA A 72 -9.24 -2.72 -6.52
CA ALA A 72 -9.05 -3.96 -7.28
C ALA A 72 -9.46 -5.20 -6.47
N VAL A 73 -9.08 -5.28 -5.19
CA VAL A 73 -9.51 -6.35 -4.26
C VAL A 73 -11.03 -6.42 -4.21
N HIS A 74 -11.69 -5.27 -4.03
CA HIS A 74 -13.14 -5.22 -3.91
C HIS A 74 -13.84 -5.61 -5.23
N GLU A 75 -13.37 -5.06 -6.34
CA GLU A 75 -13.96 -5.28 -7.66
C GLU A 75 -13.88 -6.73 -8.14
N LEU A 76 -12.79 -7.42 -7.84
CA LEU A 76 -12.54 -8.79 -8.32
C LEU A 76 -12.92 -9.90 -7.34
N SER A 77 -13.23 -9.57 -6.09
CA SER A 77 -13.60 -10.53 -5.04
C SER A 77 -14.64 -11.56 -5.47
N PHE A 78 -15.57 -11.21 -6.36
CA PHE A 78 -16.62 -12.10 -6.85
C PHE A 78 -16.16 -13.20 -7.84
N ALA A 79 -14.98 -13.04 -8.45
CA ALA A 79 -14.52 -13.87 -9.57
C ALA A 79 -13.17 -14.56 -9.30
N VAL A 80 -12.81 -14.67 -8.03
CA VAL A 80 -11.57 -15.28 -7.54
C VAL A 80 -11.90 -16.11 -6.29
N GLN A 81 -11.04 -17.04 -5.92
CA GLN A 81 -11.21 -17.78 -4.67
C GLN A 81 -10.77 -16.94 -3.46
N SER A 82 -9.68 -16.19 -3.61
CA SER A 82 -9.27 -15.17 -2.65
C SER A 82 -8.43 -14.09 -3.30
N ILE A 83 -8.48 -12.87 -2.75
CA ILE A 83 -7.61 -11.76 -3.13
C ILE A 83 -7.41 -10.84 -1.91
N SER A 84 -6.17 -10.45 -1.66
CA SER A 84 -5.82 -9.56 -0.54
C SER A 84 -4.48 -8.88 -0.76
N VAL A 85 -4.29 -7.70 -0.17
CA VAL A 85 -2.96 -7.09 -0.08
C VAL A 85 -2.07 -7.95 0.83
N SER A 86 -0.84 -8.23 0.42
CA SER A 86 0.10 -9.02 1.24
C SER A 86 0.50 -8.26 2.51
N GLU A 87 0.46 -8.94 3.64
CA GLU A 87 0.95 -8.42 4.93
C GLU A 87 2.43 -8.74 5.17
N MET A 88 2.98 -9.67 4.40
CA MET A 88 4.34 -10.20 4.56
C MET A 88 5.37 -9.48 3.70
N LEU A 89 4.92 -8.82 2.62
CA LEU A 89 5.77 -8.17 1.63
C LEU A 89 5.77 -6.64 1.78
N PRO A 90 6.81 -5.95 1.25
CA PRO A 90 6.93 -4.50 1.36
C PRO A 90 5.71 -3.76 0.81
N ARG A 91 5.21 -2.81 1.60
CA ARG A 91 4.12 -1.91 1.23
C ARG A 91 4.62 -0.48 1.25
N THR A 92 4.72 0.12 0.07
CA THR A 92 5.24 1.48 -0.13
C THR A 92 4.33 2.27 -1.07
N PRO A 93 4.40 3.61 -1.09
CA PRO A 93 3.58 4.43 -1.98
C PRO A 93 3.73 4.11 -3.48
N ASP A 94 4.86 3.49 -3.87
CA ASP A 94 5.21 3.22 -5.27
C ASP A 94 5.22 1.71 -5.61
N LEU A 95 4.99 0.84 -4.63
CA LEU A 95 5.00 -0.62 -4.78
C LEU A 95 4.12 -1.27 -3.71
N ILE A 96 3.14 -2.04 -4.17
CA ILE A 96 2.22 -2.82 -3.34
C ILE A 96 2.23 -4.26 -3.85
N PHE A 97 2.25 -5.24 -2.94
CA PHE A 97 2.07 -6.64 -3.29
C PHE A 97 0.66 -7.13 -2.97
N VAL A 98 0.08 -7.90 -3.87
CA VAL A 98 -1.27 -8.46 -3.77
C VAL A 98 -1.20 -9.96 -3.99
N ASN A 99 -1.78 -10.71 -3.06
CA ASN A 99 -1.99 -12.15 -3.17
C ASN A 99 -3.32 -12.41 -3.85
N LEU A 100 -3.32 -13.37 -4.77
CA LEU A 100 -4.48 -13.77 -5.54
C LEU A 100 -4.49 -15.29 -5.65
N THR A 101 -5.62 -15.91 -5.35
CA THR A 101 -5.92 -17.28 -5.72
C THR A 101 -7.11 -17.27 -6.67
N THR A 102 -6.87 -17.74 -7.89
CA THR A 102 -7.90 -17.82 -8.93
C THR A 102 -8.97 -18.86 -8.59
N ILE A 103 -10.09 -18.89 -9.30
CA ILE A 103 -11.13 -19.90 -9.05
C ILE A 103 -10.71 -21.32 -9.43
N GLU A 104 -9.65 -21.43 -10.23
CA GLU A 104 -8.96 -22.67 -10.56
C GLU A 104 -7.93 -23.08 -9.48
N GLU A 105 -7.97 -22.43 -8.31
CA GLU A 105 -7.10 -22.67 -7.15
C GLU A 105 -5.62 -22.42 -7.42
N GLN A 106 -5.28 -21.69 -8.48
CA GLN A 106 -3.91 -21.33 -8.80
C GLN A 106 -3.51 -20.07 -8.00
N PRO A 107 -2.48 -20.15 -7.13
CA PRO A 107 -1.97 -19.00 -6.39
C PRO A 107 -1.01 -18.15 -7.23
N PHE A 108 -1.08 -16.85 -6.99
CA PHE A 108 -0.21 -15.84 -7.55
C PHE A 108 0.13 -14.78 -6.49
N CYS A 109 1.37 -14.31 -6.49
CA CYS A 109 1.73 -13.04 -5.88
C CYS A 109 1.97 -12.05 -7.01
N LEU A 110 1.30 -10.91 -6.91
CA LEU A 110 1.34 -9.84 -7.88
C LEU A 110 2.03 -8.62 -7.26
N GLU A 111 2.69 -7.84 -8.09
CA GLU A 111 3.08 -6.48 -7.75
C GLU A 111 2.24 -5.47 -8.52
N LEU A 112 1.92 -4.38 -7.84
CA LEU A 112 1.35 -3.17 -8.39
C LEU A 112 2.36 -2.04 -8.24
N THR A 113 2.68 -1.40 -9.35
CA THR A 113 3.54 -0.22 -9.42
C THR A 113 2.91 0.80 -10.37
N HIS A 114 3.51 1.99 -10.51
CA HIS A 114 3.12 2.96 -11.54
C HIS A 114 3.27 2.44 -12.99
N LYS A 115 3.96 1.32 -13.23
CA LYS A 115 4.01 0.64 -14.54
C LYS A 115 2.81 -0.28 -14.80
N GLY A 116 1.97 -0.49 -13.79
CA GLY A 116 0.86 -1.44 -13.82
C GLY A 116 1.13 -2.70 -12.99
N TRP A 117 0.46 -3.77 -13.39
CA TRP A 117 0.36 -5.04 -12.68
C TRP A 117 1.27 -6.09 -13.26
N ARG A 118 1.96 -6.88 -12.42
CA ARG A 118 2.83 -7.96 -12.87
C ARG A 118 2.76 -9.15 -11.93
N ILE A 119 2.89 -10.35 -12.48
CA ILE A 119 3.06 -11.57 -11.68
C ILE A 119 4.50 -11.63 -11.18
N THR A 120 4.68 -11.68 -9.86
CA THR A 120 6.00 -11.79 -9.23
C THR A 120 6.31 -13.22 -8.85
N SER A 121 5.31 -14.04 -8.48
CA SER A 121 5.50 -15.46 -8.17
C SER A 121 4.22 -16.28 -8.36
N LEU A 122 4.38 -17.60 -8.47
CA LEU A 122 3.30 -18.60 -8.45
C LEU A 122 3.03 -19.13 -7.02
N ARG A 123 3.42 -18.36 -6.01
CA ARG A 123 3.21 -18.63 -4.60
C ARG A 123 2.76 -17.35 -3.92
N LEU A 124 1.87 -17.47 -2.94
CA LEU A 124 1.46 -16.34 -2.12
C LEU A 124 2.65 -15.83 -1.29
N ASP A 125 2.66 -14.53 -1.00
CA ASP A 125 3.68 -13.87 -0.17
C ASP A 125 5.13 -14.10 -0.65
N CYS A 126 5.31 -14.28 -1.96
CA CYS A 126 6.60 -14.56 -2.56
C CYS A 126 6.86 -13.61 -3.74
N MET A 127 8.02 -12.97 -3.74
CA MET A 127 8.48 -12.11 -4.84
C MET A 127 9.49 -12.80 -5.78
N VAL A 128 9.65 -14.12 -5.65
CA VAL A 128 10.60 -14.90 -6.46
C VAL A 128 9.87 -15.52 -7.64
N GLY A 129 10.15 -15.01 -8.84
CA GLY A 129 9.67 -15.55 -10.10
C GLY A 129 10.45 -16.81 -10.52
N ASP A 130 9.88 -17.55 -11.47
CA ASP A 130 10.55 -18.70 -12.10
C ASP A 130 11.24 -18.26 -13.40
N PHE A 131 12.57 -18.35 -13.41
CA PHE A 131 13.40 -17.93 -14.53
C PHE A 131 13.21 -18.77 -15.80
N THR A 132 12.60 -19.96 -15.70
CA THR A 132 12.27 -20.78 -16.88
C THR A 132 11.14 -20.19 -17.72
N ARG A 133 10.31 -19.32 -17.11
CA ARG A 133 9.16 -18.67 -17.76
C ARG A 133 9.27 -17.15 -17.67
N LEU A 134 10.42 -16.61 -18.08
CA LEU A 134 10.77 -15.19 -17.91
C LEU A 134 9.70 -14.22 -18.43
N GLU A 135 9.09 -14.50 -19.59
CA GLU A 135 8.06 -13.63 -20.18
C GLU A 135 6.84 -13.45 -19.25
N LEU A 136 6.49 -14.47 -18.46
CA LEU A 136 5.37 -14.40 -17.52
C LEU A 136 5.65 -13.40 -16.38
N PHE A 137 6.87 -13.44 -15.83
CA PHE A 137 7.25 -12.66 -14.64
C PHE A 137 7.83 -11.28 -14.96
N THR A 138 7.99 -10.94 -16.24
CA THR A 138 8.52 -9.65 -16.68
C THR A 138 7.48 -8.78 -17.38
N LYS A 139 6.35 -9.36 -17.78
CA LYS A 139 5.27 -8.65 -18.45
C LYS A 139 4.41 -7.84 -17.47
N TYR A 140 4.31 -6.55 -17.71
CA TYR A 140 3.34 -5.67 -17.05
C TYR A 140 2.04 -5.63 -17.85
N TYR A 141 0.94 -5.49 -17.12
CA TYR A 141 -0.42 -5.32 -17.62
C TYR A 141 -0.95 -3.99 -17.12
N ASP A 142 -1.69 -3.27 -17.98
CA ASP A 142 -2.21 -1.94 -17.64
C ASP A 142 -3.29 -2.00 -16.56
N SER A 143 -4.00 -3.13 -16.45
CA SER A 143 -5.01 -3.36 -15.42
C SER A 143 -5.01 -4.80 -14.94
N LEU A 144 -5.46 -5.00 -13.70
CA LEU A 144 -5.64 -6.34 -13.15
C LEU A 144 -6.65 -7.17 -13.97
N PHE A 145 -7.63 -6.54 -14.61
CA PHE A 145 -8.58 -7.21 -15.51
C PHE A 145 -7.90 -7.85 -16.73
N SER A 146 -6.96 -7.15 -17.36
CA SER A 146 -6.20 -7.70 -18.50
C SER A 146 -5.28 -8.85 -18.08
N LEU A 147 -4.69 -8.75 -16.89
CA LEU A 147 -3.91 -9.83 -16.29
C LEU A 147 -4.80 -11.06 -16.04
N MET A 148 -5.96 -10.86 -15.40
CA MET A 148 -6.93 -11.92 -15.09
C MET A 148 -7.49 -12.60 -16.34
N ASP A 149 -7.75 -11.84 -17.40
CA ASP A 149 -8.18 -12.38 -18.71
C ASP A 149 -7.15 -13.36 -19.28
N THR A 150 -5.86 -13.17 -18.97
CA THR A 150 -4.78 -14.06 -19.41
C THR A 150 -4.63 -15.29 -18.51
N ILE A 151 -4.75 -15.13 -17.19
CA ILE A 151 -4.37 -16.20 -16.24
C ILE A 151 -5.53 -17.05 -15.70
N SER A 152 -6.78 -16.60 -15.80
CA SER A 152 -7.93 -17.31 -15.24
C SER A 152 -9.08 -17.37 -16.26
N PRO A 153 -9.21 -18.49 -17.00
CA PRO A 153 -10.36 -18.74 -17.85
C PRO A 153 -11.70 -18.63 -17.12
N GLY A 154 -11.72 -19.03 -15.86
CA GLY A 154 -12.87 -19.01 -14.97
C GLY A 154 -13.30 -17.61 -14.58
N TYR A 155 -12.35 -16.69 -14.36
CA TYR A 155 -12.66 -15.27 -14.22
C TYR A 155 -13.45 -14.75 -15.43
N ARG A 156 -13.05 -15.10 -16.66
CA ARG A 156 -13.76 -14.66 -17.89
C ARG A 156 -15.20 -15.15 -17.92
N ALA A 157 -15.43 -16.41 -17.53
CA ALA A 157 -16.77 -16.97 -17.44
C ALA A 157 -17.63 -16.22 -16.40
N ARG A 158 -17.11 -16.03 -15.18
CA ARG A 158 -17.80 -15.30 -14.10
C ARG A 158 -18.09 -13.85 -14.44
N PHE A 159 -17.15 -13.19 -15.09
CA PHE A 159 -17.32 -11.81 -15.54
C PHE A 159 -18.43 -11.72 -16.58
N GLY A 160 -18.44 -12.61 -17.57
CA GLY A 160 -19.50 -12.71 -18.56
C GLY A 160 -20.88 -12.99 -17.95
N GLU A 161 -20.97 -13.91 -17.00
CA GLU A 161 -22.20 -14.20 -16.25
C GLU A 161 -22.73 -12.96 -15.51
N LYS A 162 -21.85 -12.25 -14.79
CA LYS A 162 -22.21 -11.02 -14.06
C LYS A 162 -22.70 -9.92 -15.02
N LEU A 163 -22.04 -9.76 -16.16
CA LEU A 163 -22.47 -8.81 -17.19
C LEU A 163 -23.84 -9.18 -17.77
N ALA A 164 -24.02 -10.44 -18.17
CA ALA A 164 -25.29 -10.92 -18.72
C ALA A 164 -26.45 -10.77 -17.72
N LEU A 165 -26.20 -11.04 -16.44
CA LEU A 165 -27.18 -10.82 -15.39
C LEU A 165 -27.56 -9.34 -15.26
N ARG A 166 -26.58 -8.44 -15.24
CA ARG A 166 -26.84 -6.99 -15.16
C ARG A 166 -27.61 -6.47 -16.36
N LEU A 167 -27.32 -6.95 -17.57
CA LEU A 167 -28.06 -6.58 -18.78
C LEU A 167 -29.53 -7.02 -18.70
N LYS A 168 -29.81 -8.24 -18.21
CA LYS A 168 -31.18 -8.72 -18.01
C LYS A 168 -31.96 -7.90 -16.99
N MET A 169 -31.31 -7.48 -15.90
CA MET A 169 -31.96 -6.63 -14.88
C MET A 169 -32.36 -5.27 -15.44
N LEU A 170 -31.56 -4.71 -16.34
CA LEU A 170 -31.87 -3.45 -17.03
C LEU A 170 -33.00 -3.61 -18.04
N GLU A 171 -33.01 -4.70 -18.80
CA GLU A 171 -34.08 -5.02 -19.75
C GLU A 171 -35.44 -5.19 -19.05
N ASN A 172 -35.42 -5.80 -17.87
CA ASN A 172 -36.63 -6.06 -17.08
C ASN A 172 -37.14 -4.84 -16.29
N GLY A 173 -36.42 -3.71 -16.33
CA GLY A 173 -36.84 -2.47 -15.65
C GLY A 173 -36.75 -2.52 -14.11
N ASP A 174 -35.98 -3.45 -13.54
CA ASP A 174 -35.75 -3.52 -12.09
C ASP A 174 -34.74 -2.44 -11.65
N GLU A 175 -35.18 -1.19 -11.67
CA GLU A 175 -34.56 -0.02 -11.01
C GLU A 175 -34.73 -0.15 -9.49
N SER A 176 -34.10 -1.17 -8.91
CA SER A 176 -34.07 -1.38 -7.45
C SER A 176 -32.65 -1.68 -6.99
N GLY A 177 -31.92 -0.59 -6.71
CA GLY A 177 -30.88 -0.56 -5.68
C GLY A 177 -29.49 -1.06 -6.07
N ALA A 178 -28.75 -0.27 -6.84
CA ALA A 178 -27.30 -0.14 -6.67
C ALA A 178 -26.81 1.11 -7.41
N ALA A 179 -26.73 2.24 -6.72
CA ALA A 179 -25.95 3.37 -7.21
C ALA A 179 -24.47 2.94 -7.32
N PRO A 180 -23.82 3.01 -8.50
CA PRO A 180 -22.38 2.95 -8.56
C PRO A 180 -21.86 4.28 -8.02
N CYS A 181 -21.26 4.26 -6.83
CA CYS A 181 -20.42 5.38 -6.39
C CYS A 181 -19.20 5.42 -7.33
N GLY A 182 -19.30 6.23 -8.37
CA GLY A 182 -18.32 6.32 -9.44
C GLY A 182 -18.76 7.30 -10.50
N SER A 183 -19.05 8.55 -10.11
CA SER A 183 -19.19 9.64 -11.07
C SER A 183 -18.52 10.90 -10.55
N TYR A 184 -17.29 11.11 -11.00
CA TYR A 184 -16.77 12.45 -11.24
C TYR A 184 -17.58 13.04 -12.40
N ALA A 185 -18.57 13.89 -12.10
CA ALA A 185 -19.21 14.71 -13.13
C ALA A 185 -19.81 15.98 -12.49
N SER A 186 -19.05 17.06 -12.64
CA SER A 186 -19.44 18.46 -12.82
C SER A 186 -20.87 18.88 -12.45
N LEU A 187 -20.98 19.71 -11.41
CA LEU A 187 -22.19 20.47 -11.06
C LEU A 187 -22.39 21.67 -12.00
N PRO A 188 -23.61 21.91 -12.52
CA PRO A 188 -24.12 23.25 -12.72
C PRO A 188 -25.20 23.61 -11.68
N LEU A 189 -25.08 24.85 -11.23
CA LEU A 189 -26.02 25.65 -10.44
C LEU A 189 -27.51 25.51 -10.81
N SER A 190 -28.41 25.39 -9.82
CA SER A 190 -29.42 26.42 -9.44
C SER A 190 -30.72 25.85 -8.83
N ARG A 191 -31.15 26.46 -7.71
CA ARG A 191 -32.53 26.83 -7.25
C ARG A 191 -33.61 25.72 -7.17
N ASP A 192 -34.49 25.65 -6.16
CA ASP A 192 -34.91 26.58 -5.11
C ASP A 192 -35.64 25.80 -3.98
N SER A 193 -35.67 26.41 -2.80
CA SER A 193 -36.66 26.31 -1.72
C SER A 193 -37.32 24.97 -1.32
N SER A 194 -37.08 24.51 -0.08
CA SER A 194 -38.11 24.37 0.97
C SER A 194 -37.51 23.90 2.32
N GLN A 195 -38.03 24.48 3.40
CA GLN A 195 -37.49 24.51 4.76
C GLN A 195 -37.83 23.27 5.63
N CYS A 196 -37.17 23.22 6.80
CA CYS A 196 -37.54 22.65 8.12
C CYS A 196 -36.48 21.62 8.60
N SER A 197 -35.82 21.69 9.75
CA SER A 197 -35.77 22.61 10.90
C SER A 197 -34.49 22.26 11.69
N PHE A 198 -33.63 23.25 11.96
CA PHE A 198 -32.34 23.11 12.66
C PHE A 198 -32.49 23.39 14.16
N VAL A 199 -31.87 22.56 14.99
CA VAL A 199 -31.86 22.69 16.46
C VAL A 199 -30.74 23.66 16.86
N SER A 200 -31.11 24.64 17.69
CA SER A 200 -30.36 25.82 18.09
C SER A 200 -29.02 25.57 18.81
N LEU A 201 -28.02 26.40 18.51
CA LEU A 201 -26.94 26.75 19.45
C LEU A 201 -27.02 28.26 19.77
N PRO A 202 -26.64 28.70 20.98
CA PRO A 202 -26.81 30.08 21.41
C PRO A 202 -25.76 31.05 20.88
N ASP A 203 -26.26 32.25 20.64
CA ASP A 203 -25.63 33.49 20.19
C ASP A 203 -24.72 34.12 21.26
N VAL A 204 -23.54 34.60 20.83
CA VAL A 204 -22.81 35.70 21.48
C VAL A 204 -22.19 36.56 20.39
N THR A 205 -22.81 37.70 20.13
CA THR A 205 -22.22 38.91 19.53
C THR A 205 -22.51 40.09 20.49
N PRO A 206 -21.97 41.34 20.34
CA PRO A 206 -21.31 41.93 19.16
C PRO A 206 -20.12 42.88 19.44
N ALA A 207 -19.38 43.23 18.37
CA ALA A 207 -18.91 44.62 18.12
C ALA A 207 -18.32 44.75 16.70
N ASN A 208 -18.86 45.70 15.93
CA ASN A 208 -18.50 46.13 14.56
C ASN A 208 -17.70 47.46 14.66
N PRO A 209 -17.41 48.25 13.58
CA PRO A 209 -16.93 47.98 12.21
C PRO A 209 -15.64 48.78 11.88
N ALA A 210 -14.85 48.37 10.87
CA ALA A 210 -14.06 49.34 10.08
C ALA A 210 -13.66 48.82 8.68
N LYS A 211 -14.29 49.45 7.69
CA LYS A 211 -14.00 49.61 6.26
C LYS A 211 -12.56 49.33 5.79
N PHE A 212 -12.41 48.61 4.67
CA PHE A 212 -11.46 49.01 3.63
C PHE A 212 -11.95 48.59 2.24
N ASN A 213 -12.11 49.60 1.37
CA ASN A 213 -12.42 49.50 -0.05
C ASN A 213 -11.09 49.61 -0.81
N ALA A 214 -10.79 48.73 -1.78
CA ALA A 214 -9.78 49.03 -2.78
C ALA A 214 -10.03 48.29 -4.12
N LYS A 215 -10.32 49.12 -5.13
CA LYS A 215 -10.36 48.88 -6.58
C LYS A 215 -9.25 47.96 -7.11
N ILE A 216 -9.62 47.02 -7.97
CA ILE A 216 -8.71 46.41 -8.94
C ILE A 216 -8.91 47.12 -10.28
N THR A 217 -7.86 47.76 -10.78
CA THR A 217 -7.78 48.34 -12.12
C THR A 217 -7.15 47.32 -13.04
N LEU A 218 -7.85 46.92 -14.10
CA LEU A 218 -7.28 46.17 -15.22
C LEU A 218 -6.71 47.17 -16.23
N LYS A 219 -5.43 47.04 -16.57
CA LYS A 219 -4.81 47.69 -17.73
C LYS A 219 -4.60 46.62 -18.80
N CYS A 220 -5.14 46.90 -19.99
CA CYS A 220 -4.70 46.29 -21.25
C CYS A 220 -3.28 46.75 -21.58
#